data_AF-A0A3S4LW72-F1
#
_entry.id   AF-A0A3S4LW72-F1
#
_cell.length_a   1.000
_cell.length_b   1.000
_cell.length_c   1.000
_cell.angle_alpha   90.00
_cell.angle_beta   90.00
_cell.angle_gamma   90.00
#
_symmetry.space_group_name_H-M   'P 1'
#
loop_
_entity.id
_entity.type
_entity.pdbx_description
1 polymer ?
#
loop_
_entity_poly.entity_id
_entity_poly.type
_entity_poly.pdbx_seq_one_letter_code
_entity_poly.pdbx_strand_id
1 'polypeptide(L)'
;MNHLEIEYKTLLTKNEYQQLLPLFSKIKATKQINYYIDTADFSIRDAKMALRIRTFETRAELTLKIPQQVGNMEYNQFLTLEESHTLINTCVLPEGEIHTLLTQAAINLEKLKILGSLTTIRYEKETAIGLMALDENHYFDKTDYELELEVTDAKIGKEQFNHFLQAHHIHYKYAKPKVARFAQNL
;
A
#
# COMPACT_ATOMS: atom_id res chain seq x y z
N MET A 1 3.55 12.88 -7.23
CA MET A 1 2.49 12.98 -8.26
C MET A 1 1.26 12.33 -7.68
N ASN A 2 0.14 13.04 -7.68
CA ASN A 2 -1.10 12.57 -7.03
C ASN A 2 -1.95 11.84 -8.06
N HIS A 3 -2.62 10.77 -7.65
CA HIS A 3 -3.48 10.02 -8.55
C HIS A 3 -4.65 9.40 -7.78
N LEU A 4 -5.78 9.26 -8.48
CA LEU A 4 -6.91 8.49 -8.00
C LEU A 4 -6.64 7.01 -8.28
N GLU A 5 -6.37 6.24 -7.23
CA GLU A 5 -6.13 4.81 -7.28
C GLU A 5 -7.46 4.06 -7.17
N ILE A 6 -7.83 3.31 -8.20
CA ILE A 6 -8.94 2.35 -8.16
C ILE A 6 -8.33 0.95 -8.19
N GLU A 7 -8.41 0.25 -7.07
CA GLU A 7 -7.71 -1.02 -6.88
C GLU A 7 -8.68 -2.13 -6.48
N TYR A 8 -8.50 -3.31 -7.08
CA TYR A 8 -9.09 -4.56 -6.65
C TYR A 8 -8.02 -5.47 -6.06
N LYS A 9 -8.32 -6.10 -4.92
CA LYS A 9 -7.39 -7.01 -4.27
C LYS A 9 -8.03 -8.25 -3.67
N THR A 10 -7.26 -9.32 -3.62
CA THR A 10 -7.62 -10.57 -2.95
C THR A 10 -6.43 -11.13 -2.20
N LEU A 11 -6.68 -11.71 -1.03
CA LEU A 11 -5.69 -12.54 -0.35
C LEU A 11 -5.48 -13.84 -1.14
N LEU A 12 -4.25 -14.31 -1.10
CA LEU A 12 -3.84 -15.59 -1.68
C LEU A 12 -3.35 -16.52 -0.57
N THR A 13 -3.57 -17.81 -0.77
CA THR A 13 -2.79 -18.84 -0.10
C THR A 13 -1.39 -18.89 -0.73
N LYS A 14 -0.42 -19.48 -0.02
CA LYS A 14 0.93 -19.70 -0.55
C LYS A 14 0.91 -20.47 -1.89
N ASN A 15 0.02 -21.47 -2.02
CA ASN A 15 -0.08 -22.26 -3.25
C ASN A 15 -0.60 -21.42 -4.43
N GLU A 16 -1.64 -20.60 -4.22
CA GLU A 16 -2.15 -19.71 -5.27
C GLU A 16 -1.10 -18.65 -5.66
N TYR A 17 -0.36 -18.11 -4.70
CA TYR A 17 0.77 -17.22 -4.97
C TYR A 17 1.83 -17.91 -5.85
N GLN A 18 2.25 -19.11 -5.47
CA GLN A 18 3.21 -19.91 -6.24
C GLN A 18 2.70 -20.26 -7.64
N GLN A 19 1.39 -20.50 -7.79
CA GLN A 19 0.76 -20.75 -9.09
C GLN A 19 0.79 -19.51 -10.00
N LEU A 20 0.65 -18.31 -9.45
CA LEU A 20 0.71 -17.06 -10.22
C LEU A 20 2.14 -16.60 -10.52
N LEU A 21 3.12 -16.97 -9.70
CA LEU A 21 4.52 -16.52 -9.82
C LEU A 21 5.14 -16.71 -11.23
N PRO A 22 4.89 -17.82 -11.97
CA PRO A 22 5.38 -17.97 -13.34
C PRO A 22 4.93 -16.86 -14.31
N LEU A 23 3.76 -16.25 -14.08
CA LEU A 23 3.27 -15.12 -14.87
C LEU A 23 4.15 -13.88 -14.73
N PHE A 24 4.96 -13.80 -13.67
CA PHE A 24 5.86 -12.69 -13.35
C PHE A 24 7.34 -13.07 -13.54
N SER A 25 7.63 -14.21 -14.18
CA SER A 25 9.00 -14.75 -14.32
C SER A 25 10.02 -13.79 -14.98
N LYS A 26 9.56 -12.85 -15.82
CA LYS A 26 10.39 -11.83 -16.47
C LYS A 26 10.46 -10.50 -15.70
N ILE A 27 9.79 -10.42 -14.56
CA ILE A 27 9.69 -9.21 -13.74
C ILE A 27 10.67 -9.32 -12.59
N LYS A 28 11.52 -8.30 -12.42
CA LYS A 28 12.39 -8.20 -11.24
C LYS A 28 11.53 -7.80 -10.05
N ALA A 29 11.59 -8.59 -8.97
CA ALA A 29 10.95 -8.23 -7.72
C ALA A 29 11.55 -6.94 -7.16
N THR A 30 10.69 -6.08 -6.63
CA THR A 30 11.08 -4.89 -5.88
C THR A 30 10.82 -5.12 -4.41
N LYS A 31 11.85 -4.96 -3.57
CA LYS A 31 11.69 -4.94 -2.12
C LYS A 31 11.29 -3.55 -1.67
N GLN A 32 10.21 -3.47 -0.90
CA GLN A 32 9.66 -2.25 -0.32
C GLN A 32 9.54 -2.43 1.18
N ILE A 33 9.83 -1.39 1.97
CA ILE A 33 9.53 -1.37 3.39
C ILE A 33 8.57 -0.22 3.66
N ASN A 34 7.40 -0.53 4.20
CA ASN A 34 6.35 0.43 4.50
C ASN A 34 6.36 0.69 6.01
N TYR A 35 6.73 1.89 6.43
CA TYR A 35 6.68 2.36 7.82
C TYR A 35 5.37 3.10 8.03
N TYR A 36 4.46 2.52 8.82
CA TYR A 36 3.14 3.10 9.05
C TYR A 36 3.20 4.16 10.15
N ILE A 37 2.54 5.28 9.91
CA ILE A 37 2.53 6.44 10.80
C ILE A 37 1.11 6.67 11.29
N ASP A 38 0.97 6.85 12.61
CA ASP A 38 -0.25 7.34 13.24
C ASP A 38 0.10 7.98 14.58
N THR A 39 -0.90 8.55 15.26
CA THR A 39 -0.79 8.95 16.66
C THR A 39 -1.06 7.76 17.60
N ALA A 40 -0.75 7.90 18.89
CA ALA A 40 -1.02 6.84 19.87
C ALA A 40 -2.51 6.49 20.02
N ASP A 41 -3.38 7.44 19.72
CA ASP A 41 -4.84 7.31 19.70
C ASP A 41 -5.43 7.04 18.31
N PHE A 42 -4.58 6.80 17.29
CA PHE A 42 -4.98 6.44 15.93
C PHE A 42 -5.80 7.50 15.18
N SER A 43 -5.44 8.78 15.32
CA SER A 43 -6.16 9.90 14.70
C SER A 43 -6.17 9.85 13.17
N ILE A 44 -5.12 9.35 12.51
CA ILE A 44 -5.06 9.18 11.04
C ILE A 44 -6.10 8.12 10.61
N ARG A 45 -6.10 6.97 11.29
CA ARG A 45 -7.08 5.90 11.05
C ARG A 45 -8.51 6.37 11.27
N ASP A 46 -8.76 7.11 12.35
CA ASP A 46 -10.10 7.57 12.71
C ASP A 46 -10.63 8.61 11.72
N ALA A 47 -9.72 9.39 11.11
CA ALA A 47 -10.00 10.23 9.95
C ALA A 47 -10.10 9.44 8.63
N LYS A 48 -10.07 8.10 8.67
CA LYS A 48 -10.12 7.16 7.53
C LYS A 48 -8.97 7.33 6.54
N MET A 49 -7.86 7.92 6.96
CA MET A 49 -6.66 8.08 6.12
C MET A 49 -5.66 6.96 6.41
N ALA A 50 -4.65 6.83 5.54
CA ALA A 50 -3.47 6.01 5.80
C ALA A 50 -2.21 6.77 5.42
N LEU A 51 -1.26 6.87 6.37
CA LEU A 51 0.02 7.54 6.19
C LEU A 51 1.16 6.54 6.32
N ARG A 52 2.12 6.60 5.38
CA ARG A 52 3.33 5.78 5.45
C ARG A 52 4.53 6.47 4.84
N ILE A 53 5.70 6.06 5.28
CA ILE A 53 6.95 6.19 4.51
C ILE A 53 7.20 4.86 3.82
N ARG A 54 7.40 4.86 2.52
CA ARG A 54 7.83 3.67 1.78
C ARG A 54 9.27 3.85 1.34
N THR A 55 10.14 2.94 1.72
CA THR A 55 11.54 2.92 1.26
C THR A 55 11.76 1.81 0.23
N PHE A 56 12.64 2.11 -0.72
CA PHE A 56 13.17 1.23 -1.75
C PHE A 56 14.70 1.21 -1.63
N GLU A 57 15.36 0.47 -2.52
CA GLU A 57 16.83 0.38 -2.54
C GLU A 57 17.52 1.74 -2.77
N THR A 58 16.95 2.60 -3.60
CA THR A 58 17.60 3.86 -4.05
C THR A 58 16.81 5.13 -3.76
N ARG A 59 15.57 5.00 -3.27
CA ARG A 59 14.65 6.13 -3.05
C ARG A 59 13.66 5.82 -1.94
N ALA A 60 12.95 6.85 -1.50
CA ALA A 60 11.81 6.71 -0.60
C ALA A 60 10.67 7.65 -1.04
N GLU A 61 9.52 7.49 -0.41
CA GLU A 61 8.36 8.36 -0.60
C GLU A 61 7.53 8.42 0.68
N LEU A 62 6.96 9.59 0.96
CA LEU A 62 5.87 9.78 1.93
C LEU A 62 4.56 9.68 1.15
N THR A 63 3.66 8.81 1.61
CA THR A 63 2.36 8.59 0.96
C THR A 63 1.22 8.81 1.95
N LEU A 64 0.26 9.64 1.58
CA LEU A 64 -1.03 9.76 2.25
C LEU A 64 -2.13 9.24 1.32
N LYS A 65 -2.92 8.27 1.78
CA LYS A 65 -4.13 7.81 1.09
C LYS A 65 -5.38 8.39 1.76
N ILE A 66 -6.27 8.99 0.98
CA ILE A 66 -7.56 9.52 1.44
C ILE A 66 -8.69 8.87 0.61
N PRO A 67 -9.59 8.09 1.24
CA PRO A 67 -10.72 7.46 0.54
C PRO A 67 -11.61 8.47 -0.18
N GLN A 68 -12.05 8.09 -1.39
CA GLN A 68 -13.01 8.85 -2.19
C GLN A 68 -14.30 8.05 -2.37
N GLN A 69 -15.29 8.61 -3.07
CA GLN A 69 -16.50 7.85 -3.44
C GLN A 69 -16.14 6.62 -4.29
N VAL A 70 -15.13 6.73 -5.14
CA VAL A 70 -14.56 5.63 -5.94
C VAL A 70 -13.05 5.67 -5.76
N GLY A 71 -12.45 4.59 -5.25
CA GLY A 71 -11.01 4.50 -5.06
C GLY A 71 -10.47 5.33 -3.89
N ASN A 72 -9.16 5.59 -3.91
CA ASN A 72 -8.45 6.43 -2.96
C ASN A 72 -7.67 7.51 -3.71
N MET A 73 -7.70 8.74 -3.20
CA MET A 73 -6.73 9.73 -3.64
C MET A 73 -5.40 9.44 -2.95
N GLU A 74 -4.36 9.19 -3.73
CA GLU A 74 -3.00 9.07 -3.23
C GLU A 74 -2.22 10.37 -3.43
N TYR A 75 -1.64 10.87 -2.35
CA TYR A 75 -0.69 11.97 -2.36
C TYR A 75 0.70 11.39 -2.09
N ASN A 76 1.62 11.62 -3.02
CA ASN A 76 2.97 11.05 -2.97
C ASN A 76 4.02 12.16 -3.05
N GLN A 77 4.81 12.26 -1.99
CA GLN A 77 5.95 13.17 -1.88
C GLN A 77 7.26 12.37 -1.93
N PHE A 78 8.13 12.72 -2.87
CA PHE A 78 9.43 12.09 -3.00
C PHE A 78 10.29 12.38 -1.77
N LEU A 79 11.08 11.38 -1.36
CA LEU A 79 12.10 11.51 -0.34
C LEU A 79 13.40 10.86 -0.83
N THR A 80 14.52 11.52 -0.56
CA THR A 80 15.83 10.88 -0.56
C THR A 80 15.93 9.85 0.58
N LEU A 81 16.89 8.93 0.50
CA LEU A 81 17.13 7.97 1.58
C LEU A 81 17.50 8.68 2.89
N GLU A 82 18.27 9.77 2.83
CA GLU A 82 18.64 10.58 4.00
C GLU A 82 17.44 11.25 4.66
N GLU A 83 16.56 11.88 3.88
CA GLU A 83 15.31 12.47 4.38
C GLU A 83 14.43 11.38 5.00
N SER A 84 14.33 10.21 4.38
CA SER A 84 13.55 9.10 4.90
C SER A 84 14.10 8.57 6.23
N HIS A 85 15.41 8.46 6.38
CA HIS A 85 16.04 8.05 7.64
C HIS A 85 15.78 9.06 8.75
N THR A 86 15.92 10.35 8.43
CA THR A 86 15.60 11.42 9.38
C THR A 86 14.15 11.33 9.81
N LEU A 87 13.23 11.23 8.85
CA LEU A 87 11.80 11.17 9.10
C LEU A 87 11.37 9.93 9.88
N ILE A 88 11.95 8.76 9.61
CA ILE A 88 11.68 7.53 10.37
C ILE A 88 12.12 7.67 11.84
N ASN A 89 13.22 8.38 12.10
CA ASN A 89 13.76 8.54 13.45
C ASN A 89 13.08 9.66 14.25
N THR A 90 12.69 10.75 13.59
CA THR A 90 12.12 11.94 14.26
C THR A 90 10.59 12.00 14.18
N CYS A 91 10.00 11.35 13.17
CA CYS A 91 8.60 11.47 12.79
C CYS A 91 8.12 12.92 12.53
N VAL A 92 9.04 13.84 12.26
CA VAL A 92 8.74 15.23 11.91
C VAL A 92 8.50 15.32 10.40
N LEU A 93 7.24 15.44 9.99
CA LEU A 93 6.88 15.48 8.57
C LEU A 93 7.55 16.67 7.85
N PRO A 94 8.06 16.48 6.62
CA PRO A 94 8.52 17.59 5.80
C PRO A 94 7.34 18.47 5.38
N GLU A 95 7.62 19.75 5.12
CA GLU A 95 6.65 20.64 4.49
C GLU A 95 6.20 20.09 3.13
N GLY A 96 4.95 20.35 2.78
CA GLY A 96 4.35 19.88 1.54
C GLY A 96 2.85 19.69 1.60
N GLU A 97 2.30 19.09 0.55
CA GLU A 97 0.86 18.87 0.42
C GLU A 97 0.33 17.92 1.49
N ILE A 98 1.06 16.86 1.81
CA ILE A 98 0.68 15.91 2.87
C ILE A 98 0.62 16.61 4.24
N HIS A 99 1.63 17.41 4.57
CA HIS A 99 1.65 18.22 5.80
C HIS A 99 0.43 19.16 5.89
N THR A 100 0.13 19.85 4.78
CA THR A 100 -1.02 20.76 4.68
C THR A 100 -2.35 20.03 4.87
N LEU A 101 -2.55 18.89 4.19
CA LEU A 101 -3.79 18.10 4.26
C LEU A 101 -4.04 17.56 5.66
N LEU A 102 -3.00 17.05 6.33
CA LEU A 102 -3.12 16.54 7.70
C LEU A 102 -3.44 17.65 8.70
N THR A 103 -2.83 18.83 8.52
CA THR A 103 -3.14 20.02 9.34
C THR A 103 -4.59 20.46 9.14
N GLN A 104 -5.08 20.50 7.89
CA GLN A 104 -6.48 20.82 7.57
C GLN A 104 -7.47 19.79 8.14
N ALA A 105 -7.07 18.53 8.21
CA ALA A 105 -7.82 17.47 8.88
C ALA A 105 -7.73 17.52 10.42
N ALA A 106 -7.14 18.57 11.00
CA ALA A 106 -6.95 18.78 12.43
C ALA A 106 -6.14 17.67 13.13
N ILE A 107 -5.24 17.01 12.39
CA ILE A 107 -4.31 16.03 12.95
C ILE A 107 -3.18 16.77 13.68
N ASN A 108 -2.91 16.39 14.92
CA ASN A 108 -1.77 16.91 15.66
C ASN A 108 -0.47 16.20 15.20
N LEU A 109 0.29 16.89 14.35
CA LEU A 109 1.50 16.35 13.74
C LEU A 109 2.62 16.05 14.75
N GLU A 110 2.68 16.77 15.87
CA GLU A 110 3.67 16.53 16.93
C GLU A 110 3.46 15.20 17.67
N LYS A 111 2.27 14.61 17.56
CA LYS A 111 1.92 13.32 18.17
C LYS A 111 2.14 12.13 17.25
N LEU A 112 2.54 12.36 15.99
CA LEU A 112 2.79 11.29 15.04
C LEU A 112 3.99 10.45 15.50
N LYS A 113 3.88 9.14 15.27
CA LYS A 113 4.95 8.19 15.53
C LYS A 113 4.94 7.08 14.49
N ILE A 114 6.09 6.47 14.27
CA ILE A 114 6.19 5.20 13.55
C ILE A 114 5.55 4.11 14.42
N LEU A 115 4.50 3.48 13.92
CA LEU A 115 3.86 2.33 14.59
C LEU A 115 4.68 1.05 14.39
N GLY A 116 5.40 0.96 13.28
CA GLY A 116 6.28 -0.13 12.90
C GLY A 116 6.31 -0.27 11.38
N SER A 117 6.77 -1.43 10.89
CA SER A 117 6.98 -1.62 9.46
C SER A 117 6.47 -2.96 8.93
N LEU A 118 6.13 -2.94 7.64
CA LEU A 118 5.75 -4.11 6.84
C LEU A 118 6.62 -4.14 5.59
N THR A 119 7.35 -5.25 5.40
CA THR A 119 8.16 -5.48 4.20
C THR A 119 7.31 -6.16 3.14
N THR A 120 7.34 -5.66 1.91
CA THR A 120 6.68 -6.28 0.76
C THR A 120 7.71 -6.62 -0.31
N ILE A 121 7.71 -7.86 -0.77
CA ILE A 121 8.35 -8.26 -2.02
C ILE A 121 7.29 -8.22 -3.11
N ARG A 122 7.41 -7.25 -4.01
CA ARG A 122 6.41 -6.98 -5.05
C ARG A 122 6.93 -7.35 -6.43
N TYR A 123 6.14 -8.10 -7.18
CA TYR A 123 6.25 -8.18 -8.63
C TYR A 123 5.14 -7.35 -9.25
N GLU A 124 5.47 -6.42 -10.13
CA GLU A 124 4.51 -5.50 -10.72
C GLU A 124 4.69 -5.44 -12.24
N LYS A 125 3.59 -5.52 -12.98
CA LYS A 125 3.62 -5.42 -14.46
C LYS A 125 2.33 -4.84 -14.99
N GLU A 126 2.45 -4.10 -16.09
CA GLU A 126 1.31 -3.70 -16.90
C GLU A 126 0.71 -4.91 -17.62
N THR A 127 -0.62 -4.96 -17.65
CA THR A 127 -1.39 -6.00 -18.35
C THR A 127 -2.50 -5.36 -19.17
N ALA A 128 -3.17 -6.15 -20.01
CA ALA A 128 -4.31 -5.65 -20.78
C ALA A 128 -5.51 -5.20 -19.92
N ILE A 129 -5.55 -5.57 -18.63
CA ILE A 129 -6.66 -5.24 -17.71
C ILE A 129 -6.28 -4.13 -16.70
N GLY A 130 -5.01 -3.74 -16.64
CA GLY A 130 -4.49 -2.77 -15.67
C GLY A 130 -3.13 -3.16 -15.09
N LEU A 131 -2.66 -2.39 -14.11
CA LEU A 131 -1.40 -2.63 -13.42
C LEU A 131 -1.59 -3.71 -12.36
N MET A 132 -0.93 -4.85 -12.54
CA MET A 132 -1.08 -6.01 -11.66
C MET A 132 0.13 -6.15 -10.75
N ALA A 133 -0.13 -6.29 -9.44
CA ALA A 133 0.89 -6.52 -8.44
C ALA A 133 0.67 -7.84 -7.69
N LEU A 134 1.72 -8.65 -7.59
CA LEU A 134 1.77 -9.86 -6.80
C LEU A 134 2.72 -9.65 -5.62
N ASP A 135 2.15 -9.68 -4.42
CA ASP A 135 2.82 -9.26 -3.19
C ASP A 135 3.02 -10.45 -2.23
N GLU A 136 4.22 -10.56 -1.70
CA GLU A 136 4.54 -11.32 -0.49
C GLU A 136 4.88 -10.33 0.62
N ASN A 137 4.11 -10.35 1.71
CA ASN A 137 4.21 -9.39 2.81
C ASN A 137 4.73 -10.06 4.07
N HIS A 138 5.67 -9.42 4.76
CA HIS A 138 6.24 -9.86 6.02
C HIS A 138 6.11 -8.75 7.08
N TYR A 139 5.51 -9.08 8.21
CA TYR A 139 5.32 -8.17 9.34
C TYR A 139 5.11 -8.98 10.62
N PHE A 140 5.81 -8.60 11.71
CA PHE A 140 5.91 -9.43 12.92
C PHE A 140 6.29 -10.88 12.55
N ASP A 141 5.62 -11.88 13.14
CA ASP A 141 5.79 -13.30 12.82
C ASP A 141 4.83 -13.79 11.73
N LYS A 142 4.25 -12.88 10.94
CA LYS A 142 3.26 -13.20 9.89
C LYS A 142 3.81 -13.00 8.49
N THR A 143 3.39 -13.89 7.60
CA THR A 143 3.55 -13.75 6.15
C THR A 143 2.19 -13.93 5.50
N ASP A 144 1.80 -13.00 4.64
CA ASP A 144 0.61 -13.11 3.79
C ASP A 144 0.93 -12.82 2.33
N TYR A 145 0.03 -13.24 1.45
CA TYR A 145 0.16 -13.10 0.01
C TYR A 145 -1.07 -12.40 -0.55
N GLU A 146 -0.87 -11.54 -1.54
CA GLU A 146 -1.95 -10.71 -2.09
C GLU A 146 -1.75 -10.51 -3.59
N LEU A 147 -2.85 -10.50 -4.32
CA LEU A 147 -2.91 -10.03 -5.70
C LEU A 147 -3.69 -8.72 -5.71
N GLU A 148 -3.11 -7.68 -6.31
CA GLU A 148 -3.74 -6.39 -6.55
C GLU A 148 -3.83 -6.12 -8.07
N LEU A 149 -4.88 -5.43 -8.47
CA LEU A 149 -5.07 -4.88 -9.82
C LEU A 149 -5.54 -3.44 -9.71
N GLU A 150 -4.71 -2.51 -10.16
CA GLU A 150 -5.07 -1.10 -10.33
C GLU A 150 -5.64 -0.88 -11.74
N VAL A 151 -6.76 -0.16 -11.81
CA VAL A 151 -7.54 0.06 -13.02
C VAL A 151 -7.97 1.52 -13.16
N THR A 152 -8.34 1.93 -14.38
CA THR A 152 -8.87 3.27 -14.65
C THR A 152 -10.40 3.33 -14.60
N ASP A 153 -11.08 2.21 -14.87
CA ASP A 153 -12.54 2.07 -14.78
C ASP A 153 -12.91 1.01 -13.74
N ALA A 154 -13.60 1.44 -12.68
CA ALA A 154 -13.99 0.56 -11.58
C ALA A 154 -14.89 -0.60 -12.06
N LYS A 155 -15.88 -0.34 -12.91
CA LYS A 155 -16.86 -1.36 -13.28
C LYS A 155 -16.21 -2.43 -14.16
N ILE A 156 -15.51 -1.99 -15.20
CA ILE A 156 -14.82 -2.90 -16.13
C ILE A 156 -13.70 -3.64 -15.40
N GLY A 157 -12.93 -2.94 -14.57
CA GLY A 157 -11.84 -3.53 -13.80
C GLY A 157 -12.30 -4.62 -12.84
N LYS A 158 -13.46 -4.45 -12.19
CA LYS A 158 -14.04 -5.48 -11.31
C LYS A 158 -14.39 -6.74 -12.08
N GLU A 159 -15.02 -6.59 -13.25
CA GLU A 159 -15.41 -7.72 -14.11
C GLU A 159 -14.17 -8.46 -14.61
N GLN A 160 -13.16 -7.73 -15.08
CA GLN A 160 -11.90 -8.28 -15.55
C GLN A 160 -11.09 -8.96 -14.45
N PHE A 161 -11.04 -8.39 -13.25
CA PHE A 161 -10.38 -9.00 -12.10
C PHE A 161 -11.06 -10.32 -11.72
N ASN A 162 -12.40 -10.36 -11.66
CA ASN A 162 -13.13 -11.59 -11.38
C ASN A 162 -12.90 -12.67 -12.45
N HIS A 163 -12.87 -12.29 -13.73
CA HIS A 163 -12.56 -13.22 -14.82
C HIS A 163 -11.14 -13.78 -14.68
N PHE A 164 -10.16 -12.94 -14.36
CA PHE A 164 -8.79 -13.37 -14.11
C PHE A 164 -8.72 -14.39 -12.97
N LEU A 165 -9.37 -14.11 -11.84
CA LEU A 165 -9.42 -15.04 -10.71
C LEU A 165 -10.03 -16.38 -11.10
N GLN A 166 -11.15 -16.37 -11.83
CA GLN A 166 -11.81 -17.59 -12.31
C GLN A 166 -10.93 -18.41 -13.26
N ALA A 167 -10.26 -17.75 -14.22
CA ALA A 167 -9.36 -18.40 -15.18
C ALA A 167 -8.15 -19.06 -14.50
N HIS A 168 -7.75 -18.57 -13.34
CA HIS A 168 -6.68 -19.13 -12.52
C HIS A 168 -7.20 -20.00 -11.35
N HIS A 169 -8.49 -20.32 -11.30
CA HIS A 169 -9.11 -21.11 -10.23
C HIS A 169 -8.89 -20.55 -8.81
N ILE A 170 -8.80 -19.23 -8.69
CA ILE A 170 -8.64 -18.52 -7.41
C ILE A 170 -10.01 -18.05 -6.94
N HIS A 171 -10.35 -18.41 -5.70
CA HIS A 171 -11.56 -17.90 -5.06
C HIS A 171 -11.28 -16.54 -4.44
N TYR A 172 -12.15 -15.56 -4.71
CA TYR A 172 -12.03 -14.23 -4.12
C TYR A 172 -12.06 -14.31 -2.59
N LYS A 173 -11.06 -13.69 -1.96
CA LYS A 173 -10.91 -13.55 -0.51
C LYS A 173 -10.73 -12.08 -0.19
N TYR A 174 -11.69 -11.50 0.52
CA TYR A 174 -11.62 -10.10 0.90
C TYR A 174 -10.30 -9.80 1.62
N ALA A 175 -9.59 -8.78 1.13
CA ALA A 175 -8.34 -8.33 1.69
C ALA A 175 -8.52 -6.95 2.34
N LYS A 176 -8.46 -6.91 3.68
CA LYS A 176 -8.33 -5.64 4.42
C LYS A 176 -7.05 -4.92 3.97
N PRO A 177 -6.98 -3.59 3.96
CA PRO A 177 -5.74 -2.88 3.66
C PRO A 177 -4.55 -3.38 4.49
N LYS A 178 -3.35 -3.44 3.90
CA LYS A 178 -2.13 -3.91 4.57
C LYS A 178 -1.91 -3.25 5.95
N VAL A 179 -2.11 -1.93 6.05
CA VAL A 179 -2.02 -1.18 7.33
C VAL A 179 -3.01 -1.69 8.38
N ALA A 180 -4.21 -2.09 7.98
CA ALA A 180 -5.22 -2.63 8.88
C ALA A 180 -4.94 -4.09 9.28
N ARG A 181 -4.24 -4.86 8.43
CA ARG A 181 -3.73 -6.20 8.78
C ARG A 181 -2.54 -6.09 9.75
N PHE A 182 -1.62 -5.16 9.48
CA PHE A 182 -0.51 -4.80 10.35
C PHE A 182 -1.00 -4.38 11.74
N ALA A 183 -1.91 -3.41 11.82
CA ALA A 183 -2.40 -2.84 13.07
C ALA A 183 -3.16 -3.82 13.99
N GLN A 184 -3.64 -4.96 13.47
CA GLN A 184 -4.24 -6.02 14.31
C GLN A 184 -3.22 -6.76 15.18
N ASN A 185 -1.91 -6.51 14.99
CA ASN A 185 -0.82 -7.15 15.70
C ASN A 185 0.06 -6.14 16.47
N LEU A 186 -0.41 -4.90 16.58
CA LEU A 186 0.21 -3.86 17.42
C LEU A 186 -0.17 -4.04 18.90
#